data_AF-A0A7V8IXN6-F1
#
_entry.id   AF-A0A7V8IXN6-F1
#
_cell.length_a   1.000
_cell.length_b   1.000
_cell.length_c   1.000
_cell.angle_alpha   90.00
_cell.angle_beta   90.00
_cell.angle_gamma   90.00
#
_symmetry.space_group_name_H-M   'P 1'
#
loop_
_entity.id
_entity.type
_entity.pdbx_description
1 polymer ?
#
loop_
_entity_poly.entity_id
_entity_poly.type
_entity_poly.pdbx_seq_one_letter_code
_entity_poly.pdbx_strand_id
1 'polypeptide(L)'
;MKQFISAAFSAILAASTALAEDCASCKPGKVCPPHDGADDAAIKDATPLLRDKAIEKRREGLDRIAMAAAKHLNARSKKVTNEFIRMLADPEPTVRGYAAERLGEGGEEATAAATLAADIAKQEKALANDTPSKEAEAKKFEEQLRTLSSFYLGLGKLTTQPAAAAAFAKGIKSPNPWVSKTAAENCKGFKKSRVVAQALCEALASYFAKNVTPGNSAAWMAISMALPEVTQCNDIQRQGQDAGEAARWNSQWQKWWRDNEKSLK
;
A
#
# COMPACT_ATOMS: atom_id res chain seq x y z
N MET A 1 61.58 -22.91 -25.14
CA MET A 1 60.37 -22.05 -25.17
C MET A 1 59.56 -22.39 -23.91
N LYS A 2 59.93 -22.01 -22.68
CA LYS A 2 59.91 -20.69 -22.03
C LYS A 2 58.55 -19.95 -22.11
N GLN A 3 57.68 -20.30 -21.17
CA GLN A 3 56.87 -19.43 -20.30
C GLN A 3 56.56 -18.03 -20.84
N PHE A 4 55.31 -17.76 -21.24
CA PHE A 4 54.66 -16.44 -21.16
C PHE A 4 53.14 -16.63 -21.35
N ILE A 5 52.42 -16.97 -20.28
CA ILE A 5 50.97 -16.70 -20.17
C ILE A 5 50.81 -16.02 -18.82
N SER A 6 51.07 -14.72 -18.80
CA SER A 6 50.92 -13.85 -17.65
C SER A 6 49.70 -12.96 -17.88
N ALA A 7 48.79 -12.98 -16.90
CA ALA A 7 47.98 -11.86 -16.44
C ALA A 7 47.18 -11.06 -17.49
N ALA A 8 45.97 -11.53 -17.81
CA ALA A 8 44.94 -10.66 -18.40
C ALA A 8 43.51 -11.03 -17.98
N PHE A 9 43.32 -11.56 -16.77
CA PHE A 9 41.99 -11.89 -16.24
C PHE A 9 41.91 -11.55 -14.74
N SER A 10 42.07 -10.27 -14.39
CA SER A 10 41.80 -9.78 -13.02
C SER A 10 41.43 -8.29 -12.98
N ALA A 11 40.74 -7.76 -13.98
CA ALA A 11 40.40 -6.33 -14.02
C ALA A 11 39.00 -6.00 -14.55
N ILE A 12 38.02 -6.89 -14.40
CA ILE A 12 36.60 -6.54 -14.66
C ILE A 12 35.71 -7.20 -13.61
N LEU A 13 35.75 -6.71 -12.37
CA LEU A 13 34.76 -7.05 -11.32
C LEU A 13 34.78 -6.06 -10.14
N ALA A 14 34.94 -4.76 -10.42
CA ALA A 14 34.89 -3.70 -9.42
C ALA A 14 33.86 -2.59 -9.77
N ALA A 15 32.76 -2.94 -10.46
CA ALA A 15 31.72 -1.98 -10.80
C ALA A 15 30.32 -2.55 -10.52
N SER A 16 30.07 -3.03 -9.30
CA SER A 16 28.72 -3.54 -8.95
C SER A 16 28.35 -3.45 -7.46
N THR A 17 28.87 -2.48 -6.70
CA THR A 17 28.41 -2.26 -5.31
C THR A 17 28.42 -0.79 -4.88
N ALA A 18 28.06 0.16 -5.76
CA ALA A 18 27.52 1.43 -5.28
C ALA A 18 26.02 1.22 -4.97
N LEU A 19 25.75 0.36 -3.98
CA LEU A 19 24.48 0.41 -3.26
C LEU A 19 24.38 1.83 -2.71
N ALA A 20 23.22 2.46 -2.91
CA ALA A 20 22.88 3.79 -2.44
C ALA A 20 23.51 4.05 -1.06
N GLU A 21 24.63 4.77 -1.02
CA GLU A 21 25.18 5.24 0.24
C GLU A 21 24.16 6.26 0.74
N ASP A 22 23.42 5.87 1.78
CA ASP A 22 22.57 6.75 2.53
C ASP A 22 23.39 7.98 2.91
N CYS A 23 23.13 9.08 2.21
CA CYS A 23 23.81 10.33 2.49
C CYS A 23 23.49 10.71 3.94
N ALA A 24 24.49 10.64 4.83
CA ALA A 24 24.30 10.87 6.27
C ALA A 24 23.71 12.24 6.61
N SER A 25 23.75 13.18 5.66
CA SER A 25 23.18 14.53 5.80
C SER A 25 21.69 14.60 5.44
N CYS A 26 21.17 13.64 4.68
CA CYS A 26 19.78 13.63 4.25
C CYS A 26 18.88 13.03 5.34
N LYS A 27 17.72 13.64 5.56
CA LYS A 27 16.65 13.17 6.44
C LYS A 27 15.32 13.23 5.70
N PRO A 28 14.30 12.45 6.11
CA PRO A 28 12.95 12.58 5.57
C PRO A 28 12.48 14.04 5.50
N GLY A 29 12.11 14.50 4.29
CA GLY A 29 11.66 15.88 4.04
C GLY A 29 12.76 16.95 4.00
N LYS A 30 14.02 16.62 4.33
CA LYS A 30 15.18 17.53 4.30
C LYS A 30 16.39 16.85 3.66
N VAL A 31 16.57 17.06 2.36
CA VAL A 31 17.71 16.57 1.60
C VAL A 31 18.81 17.63 1.51
N CYS A 32 20.06 17.22 1.38
CA CYS A 32 21.18 18.16 1.23
C CYS A 32 21.15 18.84 -0.16
N PRO A 33 21.82 20.00 -0.34
CA PRO A 33 21.76 20.78 -1.58
C PRO A 33 21.99 20.02 -2.90
N PRO A 34 22.97 19.10 -3.03
CA PRO A 34 23.16 18.38 -4.29
C PRO A 34 21.96 17.47 -4.63
N HIS A 35 21.27 16.94 -3.63
CA HIS A 35 20.10 16.08 -3.83
C HIS A 35 18.83 16.89 -4.04
N ASP A 36 18.67 18.03 -3.36
CA ASP A 36 17.57 18.96 -3.65
C ASP A 36 17.64 19.45 -5.11
N GLY A 37 18.84 19.77 -5.59
CA GLY A 37 19.06 20.18 -6.98
C GLY A 37 18.77 19.06 -8.00
N ALA A 38 19.05 17.80 -7.66
CA ALA A 38 18.72 16.66 -8.50
C ALA A 38 17.21 16.41 -8.58
N ASP A 39 16.51 16.52 -7.44
CA ASP A 39 15.06 16.44 -7.37
C ASP A 39 14.41 17.59 -8.17
N ASP A 40 14.92 18.81 -8.04
CA ASP A 40 14.45 19.98 -8.82
C ASP A 40 14.62 19.78 -10.32
N ALA A 41 15.78 19.29 -10.75
CA ALA A 41 16.04 18.99 -12.15
C ALA A 41 15.08 17.92 -12.66
N ALA A 42 14.87 16.84 -11.91
CA ALA A 42 13.96 15.77 -12.30
C ALA A 42 12.51 16.25 -12.39
N ILE A 43 12.04 17.09 -11.45
CA ILE A 43 10.70 17.68 -11.50
C ILE A 43 10.57 18.61 -12.71
N LYS A 44 11.57 19.45 -12.98
CA LYS A 44 11.57 20.35 -14.13
C LYS A 44 11.49 19.57 -15.45
N ASP A 45 12.27 18.50 -15.58
CA ASP A 45 12.31 17.65 -16.76
C ASP A 45 11.04 16.82 -16.93
N ALA A 46 10.41 16.40 -15.83
CA ALA A 46 9.15 15.65 -15.83
C ALA A 46 7.91 16.55 -16.05
N THR A 47 7.97 17.83 -15.72
CA THR A 47 6.84 18.79 -15.83
C THR A 47 6.09 18.73 -17.18
N PRO A 48 6.75 18.75 -18.36
CA PRO A 48 6.03 18.63 -19.63
C PRO A 48 5.30 17.29 -19.76
N LEU A 49 5.90 16.19 -19.28
CA LEU A 49 5.31 14.86 -19.32
C LEU A 49 4.09 14.75 -18.40
N LEU A 50 4.15 15.35 -17.20
CA LEU A 50 3.06 15.37 -16.23
C LEU A 50 1.84 16.19 -16.68
N ARG A 51 1.99 17.05 -17.69
CA ARG A 51 0.90 17.84 -18.29
C ARG A 51 0.39 17.26 -19.60
N ASP A 52 0.99 16.18 -20.06
CA ASP A 52 0.60 15.54 -21.31
C ASP A 52 -0.80 14.90 -21.17
N LYS A 53 -1.56 14.89 -22.27
CA LYS A 53 -2.88 14.25 -22.33
C LYS A 53 -2.77 12.74 -22.22
N ALA A 54 -1.67 12.15 -22.71
CA ALA A 54 -1.42 10.72 -22.66
C ALA A 54 -1.09 10.26 -21.24
N ILE A 55 -1.81 9.25 -20.78
CA ILE A 55 -1.65 8.62 -19.46
C ILE A 55 -0.22 8.12 -19.28
N GLU A 56 0.33 7.42 -20.28
CA GLU A 56 1.67 6.85 -20.21
C GLU A 56 2.76 7.91 -20.07
N LYS A 57 2.56 9.10 -20.67
CA LYS A 57 3.49 10.22 -20.50
C LYS A 57 3.46 10.77 -19.08
N ARG A 58 2.28 10.91 -18.49
CA ARG A 58 2.17 11.32 -17.08
C ARG A 58 2.80 10.30 -16.14
N ARG A 59 2.61 8.99 -16.39
CA ARG A 59 3.27 7.91 -15.63
C ARG A 59 4.80 7.95 -15.80
N GLU A 60 5.29 8.14 -17.01
CA GLU A 60 6.72 8.31 -17.30
C GLU A 60 7.31 9.50 -16.51
N GLY A 61 6.58 10.62 -16.43
CA GLY A 61 6.98 11.77 -15.61
C GLY A 61 7.09 11.41 -14.12
N LEU A 62 6.11 10.69 -13.58
CA LEU A 62 6.14 10.21 -12.19
C LEU A 62 7.31 9.25 -11.94
N ASP A 63 7.65 8.40 -12.90
CA ASP A 63 8.78 7.48 -12.80
C ASP A 63 10.12 8.20 -12.80
N ARG A 64 10.30 9.20 -13.65
CA ARG A 64 11.53 10.02 -13.66
C ARG A 64 11.77 10.69 -12.30
N ILE A 65 10.71 11.24 -11.72
CA ILE A 65 10.75 11.82 -10.38
C ILE A 65 11.07 10.77 -9.32
N ALA A 66 10.40 9.61 -9.37
CA ALA A 66 10.62 8.53 -8.41
C ALA A 66 12.06 7.98 -8.49
N MET A 67 12.60 7.79 -9.69
CA MET A 67 13.97 7.31 -9.91
C MET A 67 15.02 8.30 -9.41
N ALA A 68 14.79 9.61 -9.58
CA ALA A 68 15.68 10.62 -9.03
C ALA A 68 15.70 10.56 -7.50
N ALA A 69 14.53 10.48 -6.87
CA ALA A 69 14.39 10.38 -5.42
C ALA A 69 14.87 9.03 -4.85
N ALA A 70 14.76 7.94 -5.61
CA ALA A 70 15.16 6.58 -5.19
C ALA A 70 16.67 6.42 -4.97
N LYS A 71 17.49 7.35 -5.47
CA LYS A 71 18.91 7.41 -5.15
C LYS A 71 19.17 7.65 -3.65
N HIS A 72 18.15 8.09 -2.90
CA HIS A 72 18.18 8.30 -1.45
C HIS A 72 16.91 7.73 -0.79
N LEU A 73 16.89 6.39 -0.63
CA LEU A 73 15.73 5.64 -0.13
C LEU A 73 15.17 6.17 1.20
N ASN A 74 16.05 6.67 2.09
CA ASN A 74 15.67 7.15 3.41
C ASN A 74 15.26 8.63 3.46
N ALA A 75 15.36 9.37 2.35
CA ALA A 75 15.15 10.82 2.36
C ALA A 75 14.76 11.35 0.99
N ARG A 76 13.48 11.25 0.65
CA ARG A 76 12.86 11.99 -0.45
C ARG A 76 12.57 13.43 -0.01
N SER A 77 12.80 14.40 -0.91
CA SER A 77 12.50 15.80 -0.64
C SER A 77 11.01 16.08 -0.49
N LYS A 78 10.70 17.20 0.17
CA LYS A 78 9.33 17.71 0.26
C LYS A 78 8.74 18.07 -1.11
N LYS A 79 9.58 18.54 -2.04
CA LYS A 79 9.14 18.91 -3.39
C LYS A 79 8.65 17.70 -4.17
N VAL A 80 9.40 16.59 -4.14
CA VAL A 80 8.97 15.33 -4.77
C VAL A 80 7.70 14.80 -4.11
N THR A 81 7.62 14.82 -2.78
CA THR A 81 6.41 14.41 -2.04
C THR A 81 5.20 15.23 -2.48
N ASN A 82 5.33 16.55 -2.57
CA ASN A 82 4.25 17.45 -3.01
C ASN A 82 3.83 17.18 -4.46
N GLU A 83 4.77 16.80 -5.33
CA GLU A 83 4.46 16.49 -6.72
C GLU A 83 3.62 15.21 -6.85
N PHE A 84 3.92 14.16 -6.06
CA PHE A 84 3.06 12.99 -5.99
C PHE A 84 1.68 13.32 -5.41
N ILE A 85 1.62 14.14 -4.35
CA ILE A 85 0.34 14.61 -3.77
C ILE A 85 -0.49 15.37 -4.81
N ARG A 86 0.14 16.25 -5.62
CA ARG A 86 -0.54 16.97 -6.71
C ARG A 86 -1.18 16.00 -7.71
N MET A 87 -0.47 14.92 -8.03
CA MET A 87 -0.94 13.92 -9.00
C MET A 87 -2.02 12.97 -8.44
N LEU A 88 -2.30 12.98 -7.12
CA LEU A 88 -3.50 12.34 -6.57
C LEU A 88 -4.80 13.02 -7.03
N ALA A 89 -4.72 14.25 -7.53
CA ALA A 89 -5.85 14.97 -8.12
C ALA A 89 -5.95 14.82 -9.65
N ASP A 90 -5.14 13.96 -10.27
CA ASP A 90 -5.21 13.73 -11.72
C ASP A 90 -6.60 13.23 -12.13
N PRO A 91 -7.16 13.71 -13.27
CA PRO A 91 -8.47 13.22 -13.73
C PRO A 91 -8.47 11.72 -14.03
N GLU A 92 -7.33 11.17 -14.45
CA GLU A 92 -7.20 9.76 -14.81
C GLU A 92 -6.97 8.88 -13.57
N PRO A 93 -7.86 7.91 -13.30
CA PRO A 93 -7.75 7.03 -12.13
C PRO A 93 -6.45 6.22 -12.11
N THR A 94 -5.99 5.78 -13.27
CA THR A 94 -4.71 5.07 -13.44
C THR A 94 -3.53 5.90 -12.93
N VAL A 95 -3.50 7.21 -13.23
CA VAL A 95 -2.42 8.11 -12.79
C VAL A 95 -2.51 8.38 -11.30
N ARG A 96 -3.72 8.55 -10.75
CA ARG A 96 -3.93 8.69 -9.30
C ARG A 96 -3.42 7.49 -8.52
N GLY A 97 -3.79 6.28 -8.96
CA GLY A 97 -3.34 5.04 -8.33
C GLY A 97 -1.80 4.93 -8.34
N TYR A 98 -1.19 5.27 -9.46
CA TYR A 98 0.26 5.28 -9.59
C TYR A 98 0.94 6.29 -8.66
N ALA A 99 0.42 7.51 -8.60
CA ALA A 99 0.92 8.54 -7.68
C ALA A 99 0.79 8.11 -6.21
N ALA A 100 -0.32 7.44 -5.85
CA ALA A 100 -0.54 6.94 -4.49
C ALA A 100 0.47 5.84 -4.11
N GLU A 101 0.75 4.93 -5.03
CA GLU A 101 1.75 3.89 -4.82
C GLU A 101 3.15 4.50 -4.65
N ARG A 102 3.55 5.42 -5.53
CA ARG A 102 4.84 6.13 -5.46
C ARG A 102 4.97 6.95 -4.18
N LEU A 103 3.88 7.57 -3.71
CA LEU A 103 3.86 8.32 -2.46
C LEU A 103 4.18 7.44 -1.24
N GLY A 104 3.78 6.16 -1.26
CA GLY A 104 4.10 5.18 -0.22
C GLY A 104 5.56 4.71 -0.19
N GLU A 105 6.31 4.86 -1.29
CA GLU A 105 7.67 4.33 -1.43
C GLU A 105 8.78 5.13 -0.72
N GLY A 106 8.45 6.24 -0.06
CA GLY A 106 9.40 6.94 0.81
C GLY A 106 9.11 8.43 1.01
N GLY A 107 9.95 9.08 1.85
CA GLY A 107 9.93 10.52 2.11
C GLY A 107 9.31 10.91 3.43
N GLU A 108 8.55 12.02 3.41
CA GLU A 108 7.86 12.56 4.58
C GLU A 108 6.65 11.67 4.95
N GLU A 109 6.93 10.48 5.49
CA GLU A 109 5.97 9.37 5.67
C GLU A 109 4.68 9.80 6.38
N ALA A 110 4.77 10.68 7.38
CA ALA A 110 3.61 11.17 8.11
C ALA A 110 2.66 11.97 7.20
N THR A 111 3.21 12.87 6.38
CA THR A 111 2.45 13.68 5.42
C THR A 111 1.88 12.80 4.30
N ALA A 112 2.66 11.83 3.82
CA ALA A 112 2.20 10.84 2.86
C ALA A 112 1.02 10.01 3.41
N ALA A 113 1.16 9.46 4.62
CA ALA A 113 0.13 8.64 5.26
C ALA A 113 -1.16 9.43 5.52
N ALA A 114 -1.05 10.67 6.03
CA ALA A 114 -2.21 11.53 6.27
C ALA A 114 -2.95 11.88 4.96
N THR A 115 -2.19 12.16 3.89
CA THR A 115 -2.78 12.50 2.59
C THR A 115 -3.48 11.30 1.97
N LEU A 116 -2.82 10.13 1.94
CA LEU A 116 -3.42 8.90 1.43
C LEU A 116 -4.67 8.52 2.23
N ALA A 117 -4.64 8.63 3.56
CA ALA A 117 -5.81 8.35 4.40
C ALA A 117 -7.00 9.28 4.09
N ALA A 118 -6.74 10.57 3.86
CA ALA A 118 -7.77 11.52 3.50
C ALA A 118 -8.38 11.23 2.12
N ASP A 119 -7.56 10.87 1.13
CA ASP A 119 -8.06 10.56 -0.20
C ASP A 119 -8.75 9.21 -0.29
N ILE A 120 -8.30 8.18 0.46
CA ILE A 120 -9.07 6.94 0.63
C ILE A 120 -10.48 7.26 1.12
N ALA A 121 -10.63 8.10 2.15
CA ALA A 121 -11.94 8.46 2.67
C ALA A 121 -12.83 9.18 1.62
N LYS A 122 -12.24 9.89 0.64
CA LYS A 122 -12.99 10.46 -0.49
C LYS A 122 -13.39 9.39 -1.50
N GLN A 123 -12.46 8.50 -1.87
CA GLN A 123 -12.72 7.41 -2.83
C GLN A 123 -13.80 6.46 -2.29
N GLU A 124 -13.75 6.11 -1.00
CA GLU A 124 -14.77 5.29 -0.33
C GLU A 124 -16.16 5.92 -0.41
N LYS A 125 -16.28 7.23 -0.16
CA LYS A 125 -17.56 7.95 -0.28
C LYS A 125 -18.10 7.99 -1.71
N ALA A 126 -17.20 7.99 -2.70
CA ALA A 126 -17.56 8.00 -4.11
C ALA A 126 -17.90 6.60 -4.65
N LEU A 127 -17.63 5.55 -3.88
CA LEU A 127 -17.90 4.17 -4.26
C LEU A 127 -19.31 3.78 -3.83
N ALA A 128 -20.09 3.24 -4.76
CA ALA A 128 -21.40 2.70 -4.45
C ALA A 128 -21.29 1.51 -3.47
N ASN A 129 -22.28 1.37 -2.59
CA ASN A 129 -22.36 0.23 -1.66
C ASN A 129 -22.85 -1.05 -2.35
N ASP A 130 -23.65 -0.90 -3.41
CA ASP A 130 -24.24 -1.99 -4.16
C ASP A 130 -23.40 -2.35 -5.39
N THR A 131 -23.53 -3.61 -5.81
CA THR A 131 -22.92 -4.06 -7.06
C THR A 131 -23.54 -3.30 -8.24
N PRO A 132 -22.74 -2.69 -9.13
CA PRO A 132 -23.25 -2.02 -10.32
C PRO A 132 -24.02 -3.01 -11.20
N SER A 133 -25.22 -2.61 -11.65
CA SER A 133 -26.11 -3.47 -12.45
C SER A 133 -25.92 -3.28 -13.96
N LYS A 134 -25.37 -2.14 -14.39
CA LYS A 134 -25.08 -1.82 -15.78
C LYS A 134 -23.60 -1.95 -16.08
N GLU A 135 -23.27 -2.41 -17.28
CA GLU A 135 -21.89 -2.63 -17.73
C GLU A 135 -21.00 -1.37 -17.63
N ALA A 136 -21.50 -0.21 -18.07
CA ALA A 136 -20.76 1.05 -17.98
C ALA A 136 -20.50 1.50 -16.52
N GLU A 137 -21.45 1.22 -15.62
CA GLU A 137 -21.29 1.48 -14.19
C GLU A 137 -20.29 0.48 -13.57
N ALA A 138 -20.30 -0.77 -14.02
CA ALA A 138 -19.37 -1.81 -13.59
C ALA A 138 -17.92 -1.47 -13.95
N LYS A 139 -17.67 -1.03 -15.18
CA LYS A 139 -16.33 -0.63 -15.62
C LYS A 139 -15.78 0.53 -14.77
N LYS A 140 -16.60 1.57 -14.53
CA LYS A 140 -16.22 2.71 -13.71
C LYS A 140 -15.97 2.30 -12.25
N PHE A 141 -16.79 1.41 -11.73
CA PHE A 141 -16.66 0.87 -10.38
C PHE A 141 -15.37 0.06 -10.21
N GLU A 142 -15.04 -0.83 -11.14
CA GLU A 142 -13.79 -1.60 -11.14
C GLU A 142 -12.56 -0.69 -11.20
N GLU A 143 -12.62 0.39 -11.97
CA GLU A 143 -11.55 1.39 -12.05
C GLU A 143 -11.37 2.15 -10.73
N GLN A 144 -12.48 2.51 -10.06
CA GLN A 144 -12.43 3.08 -8.71
C GLN A 144 -11.83 2.10 -7.70
N LEU A 145 -12.19 0.81 -7.76
CA LEU A 145 -11.62 -0.22 -6.90
C LEU A 145 -10.13 -0.43 -7.14
N ARG A 146 -9.70 -0.48 -8.40
CA ARG A 146 -8.29 -0.57 -8.77
C ARG A 146 -7.51 0.61 -8.22
N THR A 147 -8.06 1.81 -8.36
CA THR A 147 -7.48 3.03 -7.81
C THR A 147 -7.37 2.91 -6.28
N LEU A 148 -8.46 2.57 -5.59
CA LEU A 148 -8.48 2.40 -4.14
C LEU A 148 -7.45 1.36 -3.67
N SER A 149 -7.28 0.26 -4.40
CA SER A 149 -6.26 -0.75 -4.11
C SER A 149 -4.85 -0.16 -4.16
N SER A 150 -4.54 0.68 -5.15
CA SER A 150 -3.24 1.36 -5.20
C SER A 150 -3.01 2.33 -4.04
N PHE A 151 -4.06 2.99 -3.55
CA PHE A 151 -3.96 3.82 -2.35
C PHE A 151 -3.64 2.99 -1.11
N TYR A 152 -4.32 1.85 -0.92
CA TYR A 152 -4.00 0.93 0.16
C TYR A 152 -2.60 0.33 0.00
N LEU A 153 -2.14 0.00 -1.22
CA LEU A 153 -0.75 -0.43 -1.46
C LEU A 153 0.25 0.64 -1.02
N GLY A 154 0.01 1.91 -1.38
CA GLY A 154 0.83 3.04 -0.94
C GLY A 154 0.88 3.15 0.59
N LEU A 155 -0.27 3.11 1.27
CA LEU A 155 -0.33 3.09 2.74
C LEU A 155 0.35 1.84 3.34
N GLY A 156 0.28 0.70 2.64
CA GLY A 156 0.88 -0.57 3.02
C GLY A 156 2.40 -0.53 3.09
N LYS A 157 3.01 0.46 2.43
CA LYS A 157 4.45 0.75 2.50
C LYS A 157 4.81 1.68 3.67
N LEU A 158 3.84 2.36 4.29
CA LEU A 158 4.01 3.33 5.39
C LEU A 158 3.68 2.72 6.77
N THR A 159 4.14 1.50 7.02
CA THR A 159 3.65 0.65 8.14
C THR A 159 4.03 1.16 9.53
N THR A 160 5.04 2.01 9.61
CA THR A 160 5.53 2.70 10.81
C THR A 160 4.62 3.84 11.24
N GLN A 161 3.76 4.35 10.34
CA GLN A 161 2.96 5.53 10.58
C GLN A 161 1.62 5.17 11.25
N PRO A 162 1.30 5.73 12.44
CA PRO A 162 0.03 5.46 13.12
C PRO A 162 -1.19 5.83 12.27
N ALA A 163 -1.10 6.92 11.49
CA ALA A 163 -2.14 7.33 10.57
C ALA A 163 -2.42 6.26 9.50
N ALA A 164 -1.38 5.54 9.04
CA ALA A 164 -1.53 4.48 8.06
C ALA A 164 -2.26 3.27 8.64
N ALA A 165 -1.85 2.83 9.84
CA ALA A 165 -2.53 1.75 10.56
C ALA A 165 -4.01 2.09 10.87
N ALA A 166 -4.29 3.33 11.26
CA ALA A 166 -5.65 3.80 11.53
C ALA A 166 -6.51 3.83 10.26
N ALA A 167 -5.96 4.29 9.13
CA ALA A 167 -6.65 4.29 7.86
C ALA A 167 -6.99 2.86 7.39
N PHE A 168 -6.03 1.92 7.49
CA PHE A 168 -6.28 0.50 7.20
C PHE A 168 -7.35 -0.09 8.09
N ALA A 169 -7.28 0.13 9.40
CA ALA A 169 -8.27 -0.36 10.35
C ALA A 169 -9.68 0.16 10.04
N LYS A 170 -9.79 1.44 9.64
CA LYS A 170 -11.05 2.03 9.19
C LYS A 170 -11.56 1.37 7.90
N GLY A 171 -10.68 1.18 6.93
CA GLY A 171 -10.98 0.49 5.67
C GLY A 171 -11.51 -0.93 5.87
N ILE A 172 -10.83 -1.71 6.69
CA ILE A 172 -11.22 -3.09 7.05
C ILE A 172 -12.61 -3.12 7.69
N LYS A 173 -12.91 -2.16 8.56
CA LYS A 173 -14.22 -2.01 9.22
C LYS A 173 -15.28 -1.32 8.35
N SER A 174 -14.96 -0.98 7.10
CA SER A 174 -15.89 -0.29 6.22
C SER A 174 -17.17 -1.10 6.03
N PRO A 175 -18.36 -0.48 6.10
CA PRO A 175 -19.61 -1.16 5.77
C PRO A 175 -19.71 -1.50 4.28
N ASN A 176 -18.87 -0.90 3.43
CA ASN A 176 -18.77 -1.25 2.03
C ASN A 176 -17.89 -2.50 1.89
N PRO A 177 -18.44 -3.64 1.43
CA PRO A 177 -17.70 -4.90 1.40
C PRO A 177 -16.50 -4.86 0.46
N TRP A 178 -16.55 -4.06 -0.59
CA TRP A 178 -15.46 -3.94 -1.55
C TRP A 178 -14.28 -3.17 -0.95
N VAL A 179 -14.56 -2.08 -0.24
CA VAL A 179 -13.54 -1.34 0.53
C VAL A 179 -12.92 -2.24 1.60
N SER A 180 -13.75 -2.93 2.37
CA SER A 180 -13.32 -3.86 3.42
C SER A 180 -12.41 -4.95 2.88
N LYS A 181 -12.81 -5.58 1.77
CA LYS A 181 -12.02 -6.56 1.04
C LYS A 181 -10.67 -5.99 0.57
N THR A 182 -10.70 -4.89 -0.17
CA THR A 182 -9.48 -4.26 -0.71
C THR A 182 -8.52 -3.86 0.41
N ALA A 183 -9.02 -3.31 1.51
CA ALA A 183 -8.19 -2.97 2.67
C ALA A 183 -7.57 -4.23 3.30
N ALA A 184 -8.33 -5.32 3.44
CA ALA A 184 -7.84 -6.57 3.99
C ALA A 184 -6.76 -7.22 3.09
N GLU A 185 -6.96 -7.25 1.77
CA GLU A 185 -5.99 -7.82 0.81
C GLU A 185 -4.64 -7.09 0.82
N ASN A 186 -4.66 -5.78 1.14
CA ASN A 186 -3.47 -4.93 1.11
C ASN A 186 -2.83 -4.71 2.48
N CYS A 187 -3.35 -5.31 3.56
CA CYS A 187 -2.84 -5.06 4.92
C CYS A 187 -1.56 -5.84 5.29
N LYS A 188 -1.00 -6.62 4.36
CA LYS A 188 0.18 -7.48 4.55
C LYS A 188 1.42 -6.76 5.10
N GLY A 189 1.56 -5.45 4.87
CA GLY A 189 2.62 -4.64 5.47
C GLY A 189 2.52 -4.51 7.00
N PHE A 190 1.32 -4.66 7.57
CA PHE A 190 1.03 -4.37 8.98
C PHE A 190 1.13 -5.58 9.91
N LYS A 191 2.03 -6.54 9.63
CA LYS A 191 2.13 -7.82 10.37
C LYS A 191 2.27 -7.71 11.88
N LYS A 192 2.74 -6.58 12.39
CA LYS A 192 2.94 -6.30 13.83
C LYS A 192 1.98 -5.26 14.40
N SER A 193 1.03 -4.76 13.60
CA SER A 193 0.12 -3.70 14.02
C SER A 193 -1.05 -4.28 14.79
N ARG A 194 -1.06 -4.04 16.11
CA ARG A 194 -2.19 -4.41 16.98
C ARG A 194 -3.51 -3.76 16.51
N VAL A 195 -3.45 -2.53 16.02
CA VAL A 195 -4.63 -1.79 15.55
C VAL A 195 -5.25 -2.47 14.32
N VAL A 196 -4.42 -2.91 13.37
CA VAL A 196 -4.90 -3.62 12.17
C VAL A 196 -5.37 -5.02 12.54
N ALA A 197 -4.64 -5.74 13.40
CA ALA A 197 -5.05 -7.06 13.90
C ALA A 197 -6.43 -7.00 14.57
N GLN A 198 -6.63 -6.05 15.48
CA GLN A 198 -7.90 -5.84 16.16
C GLN A 198 -9.03 -5.51 15.17
N ALA A 199 -8.73 -4.68 14.16
CA ALA A 199 -9.72 -4.35 13.13
C ALA A 199 -10.16 -5.57 12.32
N LEU A 200 -9.23 -6.48 11.97
CA LEU A 200 -9.57 -7.73 11.28
C LEU A 200 -10.47 -8.62 12.16
N CYS A 201 -10.15 -8.76 13.46
CA CYS A 201 -10.98 -9.52 14.40
C CYS A 201 -12.40 -8.96 14.52
N GLU A 202 -12.53 -7.64 14.71
CA GLU A 202 -13.84 -6.99 14.83
C GLU A 202 -14.65 -7.08 13.53
N ALA A 203 -14.00 -6.95 12.37
CA ALA A 203 -14.66 -7.10 11.08
C ALA A 203 -15.21 -8.53 10.91
N LEU A 204 -14.42 -9.56 11.21
CA LEU A 204 -14.88 -10.96 11.19
C LEU A 204 -16.09 -11.16 12.10
N ALA A 205 -16.01 -10.69 13.35
CA ALA A 205 -17.11 -10.80 14.30
C ALA A 205 -18.39 -10.13 13.77
N SER A 206 -18.27 -8.94 13.16
CA SER A 206 -19.42 -8.26 12.54
C SER A 206 -20.00 -9.01 11.35
N TYR A 207 -19.19 -9.71 10.54
CA TYR A 207 -19.69 -10.49 9.40
C TYR A 207 -20.53 -11.68 9.88
N PHE A 208 -20.10 -12.39 10.92
CA PHE A 208 -20.87 -13.49 11.50
C PHE A 208 -22.22 -13.05 12.06
N ALA A 209 -22.30 -11.84 12.63
CA ALA A 209 -23.53 -11.32 13.22
C ALA A 209 -24.62 -10.92 12.20
N LYS A 210 -24.26 -10.65 10.93
CA LYS A 210 -25.16 -9.97 9.97
C LYS A 210 -25.81 -10.88 8.91
N ASN A 211 -25.57 -12.19 8.91
CA ASN A 211 -25.95 -13.15 7.86
C ASN A 211 -25.36 -12.79 6.48
N VAL A 212 -24.49 -13.66 5.96
CA VAL A 212 -23.63 -13.39 4.80
C VAL A 212 -24.43 -13.23 3.51
N THR A 213 -24.35 -12.07 2.86
CA THR A 213 -24.74 -11.88 1.45
C THR A 213 -23.55 -12.21 0.52
N PRO A 214 -23.75 -12.46 -0.79
CA PRO A 214 -22.66 -12.81 -1.70
C PRO A 214 -21.53 -11.77 -1.79
N GLY A 215 -21.81 -10.47 -1.67
CA GLY A 215 -20.77 -9.43 -1.60
C GLY A 215 -19.95 -9.50 -0.30
N ASN A 216 -20.59 -9.91 0.80
CA ASN A 216 -19.95 -10.08 2.10
C ASN A 216 -19.04 -11.30 2.16
N SER A 217 -19.26 -12.33 1.32
CA SER A 217 -18.43 -13.55 1.35
C SER A 217 -17.00 -13.30 0.87
N ALA A 218 -16.81 -12.46 -0.16
CA ALA A 218 -15.47 -12.14 -0.67
C ALA A 218 -14.64 -11.30 0.32
N ALA A 219 -15.28 -10.32 0.98
CA ALA A 219 -14.64 -9.55 2.04
C ALA A 219 -14.30 -10.41 3.24
N TRP A 220 -15.22 -11.29 3.65
CA TRP A 220 -15.01 -12.27 4.70
C TRP A 220 -13.83 -13.21 4.41
N MET A 221 -13.71 -13.72 3.17
CA MET A 221 -12.58 -14.55 2.76
C MET A 221 -11.26 -13.78 2.83
N ALA A 222 -11.21 -12.56 2.28
CA ALA A 222 -10.00 -11.73 2.31
C ALA A 222 -9.55 -11.44 3.75
N ILE A 223 -10.48 -11.08 4.64
CA ILE A 223 -10.17 -10.84 6.05
C ILE A 223 -9.68 -12.14 6.73
N SER A 224 -10.33 -13.27 6.47
CA SER A 224 -9.94 -14.57 7.02
C SER A 224 -8.54 -14.99 6.57
N MET A 225 -8.16 -14.69 5.33
CA MET A 225 -6.84 -14.98 4.78
C MET A 225 -5.76 -14.00 5.28
N ALA A 226 -6.13 -12.75 5.52
CA ALA A 226 -5.22 -11.74 6.05
C ALA A 226 -4.91 -11.96 7.54
N LEU A 227 -5.85 -12.51 8.31
CA LEU A 227 -5.73 -12.65 9.75
C LEU A 227 -4.44 -13.42 10.16
N PRO A 228 -4.14 -14.63 9.65
CA PRO A 228 -2.90 -15.33 10.00
C PRO A 228 -1.61 -14.56 9.67
N GLU A 229 -1.62 -13.71 8.64
CA GLU A 229 -0.45 -12.89 8.27
C GLU A 229 -0.22 -11.73 9.25
N VAL A 230 -1.28 -11.24 9.88
CA VAL A 230 -1.25 -10.11 10.83
C VAL A 230 -1.25 -10.57 12.29
N THR A 231 -1.73 -11.78 12.58
CA THR A 231 -1.84 -12.34 13.94
C THR A 231 -0.77 -13.37 14.28
N GLN A 232 0.34 -13.44 13.55
CA GLN A 232 1.50 -14.25 13.94
C GLN A 232 2.19 -13.78 15.26
N CYS A 233 1.55 -12.90 16.02
CA CYS A 233 1.86 -12.60 17.42
C CYS A 233 0.90 -13.37 18.35
N ASN A 234 1.38 -14.51 18.87
CA ASN A 234 0.81 -15.23 20.02
C ASN A 234 0.65 -14.37 21.29
N ASP A 235 1.05 -13.09 21.27
CA ASP A 235 1.05 -12.19 22.42
C ASP A 235 -0.27 -11.42 22.63
N ILE A 236 -1.12 -11.29 21.60
CA ILE A 236 -2.46 -10.65 21.79
C ILE A 236 -3.35 -11.53 22.67
N GLN A 237 -3.11 -12.85 22.72
CA GLN A 237 -3.83 -13.79 23.60
C GLN A 237 -3.37 -13.76 25.07
N ARG A 238 -2.30 -13.03 25.43
CA ARG A 238 -1.73 -13.09 26.80
C ARG A 238 -2.20 -12.01 27.77
N GLN A 239 -2.95 -10.99 27.33
CA GLN A 239 -3.42 -9.93 28.23
C GLN A 239 -4.94 -9.98 28.45
N GLY A 240 -5.35 -10.86 29.37
CA GLY A 240 -6.19 -10.48 30.51
C GLY A 240 -7.71 -10.61 30.41
N GLN A 241 -8.37 -10.28 29.28
CA GLN A 241 -9.85 -10.35 29.20
C GLN A 241 -10.39 -10.86 27.85
N ASP A 242 -9.64 -10.68 26.75
CA ASP A 242 -10.09 -11.08 25.40
C ASP A 242 -9.59 -12.47 24.95
N ALA A 243 -8.76 -13.14 25.76
CA ALA A 243 -8.19 -14.44 25.39
C ALA A 243 -9.25 -15.54 25.26
N GLY A 244 -10.30 -15.48 26.10
CA GLY A 244 -11.44 -16.41 26.05
C GLY A 244 -12.31 -16.19 24.81
N GLU A 245 -12.56 -14.93 24.43
CA GLU A 245 -13.30 -14.62 23.22
C GLU A 245 -12.49 -14.94 21.96
N ALA A 246 -11.20 -14.61 21.93
CA ALA A 246 -10.32 -14.98 20.82
C ALA A 246 -10.20 -16.51 20.65
N ALA A 247 -10.10 -17.27 21.75
CA ALA A 247 -10.11 -18.73 21.70
C ALA A 247 -11.47 -19.29 21.23
N ARG A 248 -12.58 -18.68 21.67
CA ARG A 248 -13.93 -19.02 21.22
C ARG A 248 -14.10 -18.72 19.72
N TRP A 249 -13.64 -17.58 19.23
CA TRP A 249 -13.67 -17.20 17.82
C TRP A 249 -12.80 -18.13 16.97
N ASN A 250 -11.58 -18.44 17.41
CA ASN A 250 -10.70 -19.39 16.72
C ASN A 250 -11.31 -20.81 16.68
N SER A 251 -11.93 -21.26 17.77
CA SER A 251 -12.62 -22.55 17.82
C SER A 251 -13.85 -22.58 16.89
N GLN A 252 -14.65 -21.51 16.88
CA GLN A 252 -15.79 -21.36 15.97
C GLN A 252 -15.34 -21.30 14.51
N TRP A 253 -14.23 -20.61 14.22
CA TRP A 253 -13.62 -20.55 12.89
C TRP A 253 -13.12 -21.92 12.42
N GLN A 254 -12.34 -22.63 13.23
CA GLN A 254 -11.84 -23.97 12.90
C GLN A 254 -12.98 -24.96 12.67
N LYS A 255 -14.06 -24.83 13.46
CA LYS A 255 -15.27 -25.64 13.28
C LYS A 255 -15.96 -25.30 11.95
N TRP A 256 -16.29 -24.04 11.71
CA TRP A 256 -16.94 -23.59 10.49
C TRP A 256 -16.13 -23.97 9.23
N TRP A 257 -14.80 -23.83 9.27
CA TRP A 257 -13.93 -24.19 8.15
C TRP A 257 -14.02 -25.68 7.83
N ARG A 258 -13.90 -26.55 8.85
CA ARG A 258 -14.09 -28.00 8.67
C ARG A 258 -15.46 -28.36 8.10
N ASP A 259 -16.50 -27.65 8.54
CA ASP A 259 -17.88 -27.90 8.13
C ASP A 259 -18.16 -27.45 6.68
N ASN A 260 -17.39 -26.49 6.14
CA ASN A 260 -17.65 -25.87 4.83
C ASN A 260 -16.52 -26.05 3.79
N GLU A 261 -15.38 -26.65 4.14
CA GLU A 261 -14.24 -26.80 3.23
C GLU A 261 -14.61 -27.49 1.91
N LYS A 262 -15.53 -28.45 1.95
CA LYS A 262 -15.95 -29.24 0.79
C LYS A 262 -16.90 -28.51 -0.16
N SER A 263 -17.65 -27.53 0.33
CA SER A 263 -18.57 -26.72 -0.49
C SER A 263 -17.90 -25.49 -1.11
N LEU A 264 -16.67 -25.19 -0.68
CA LEU A 264 -15.85 -24.07 -1.15
C LEU A 264 -14.80 -24.49 -2.19
N LYS A 265 -14.67 -25.78 -2.48
CA LYS A 265 -13.86 -26.35 -3.57
C LYS A 265 -14.74 -26.67 -4.76
#